data_AF-A0A7V9BP93-F1
#
_entry.id   AF-A0A7V9BP93-F1
#
_cell.length_a   1.000
_cell.length_b   1.000
_cell.length_c   1.000
_cell.angle_alpha   90.00
_cell.angle_beta   90.00
_cell.angle_gamma   90.00
#
_symmetry.space_group_name_H-M   'P 1'
#
loop_
_entity.id
_entity.type
_entity.pdbx_description
1 polymer ?
#
loop_
_entity_poly.entity_id
_entity_poly.type
_entity_poly.pdbx_seq_one_letter_code
_entity_poly.pdbx_strand_id
1 'polypeptide(L)'
;MSIRDSMRHDAAPGAVAGLAGGVVFGAAMALLGSLPNVAQIARSDSPVVGFVVHMMIAALVGAGFGLLVAHQQVRASETLFWGLAYGAFWWFLGPQTLLPILTGQPLAWDLEGARQLFPSLVGHLFYGGVTAAVFVAIRRGAVRPARPRFGALLRGAAAGVIVAGALSLVVGVMAGADLGGVAVLAVAAGAGYPLLFGIQHERTGPALVRGAAYGFILWVLAELTVIPLLRDRSLGWSLESAAVAIGRLPPLVLVGAGIAVVFGWLGALARALFVDDVRMFQREAPGGRGLRAVGRGALAGLAGGLVFTVVLVAVDGLPDIAEITGSRIVATGLIVHLVIAQIVGVTYAVVFRRSSFDVVSGIGWGVSYGFFWWVMGPLTLLPILSGVTPQWTPASIALTFPALVGHLAYGAALGAVYYLLEARTNPWWVSRNQAETDRVIARREQALSSAPALWGLTVLIALTIPLLVSG
;
A
#
# COMPACT_ATOMS: atom_id res chain seq x y z
N MET A 1 12.32 29.35 -21.56
CA MET A 1 11.32 28.38 -22.05
C MET A 1 9.95 28.92 -21.70
N SER A 2 9.05 29.11 -22.67
CA SER A 2 7.71 29.64 -22.40
C SER A 2 6.88 28.60 -21.61
N ILE A 3 5.87 29.04 -20.84
CA ILE A 3 4.96 28.13 -20.10
C ILE A 3 4.32 27.10 -21.06
N ARG A 4 3.99 27.50 -22.29
CA ARG A 4 3.46 26.60 -23.33
C ARG A 4 4.47 25.51 -23.74
N ASP A 5 5.75 25.87 -23.83
CA ASP A 5 6.79 24.92 -24.23
C ASP A 5 7.03 23.89 -23.12
N SER A 6 6.98 24.34 -21.86
CA SER A 6 7.07 23.47 -20.68
C SER A 6 5.89 22.49 -20.60
N MET A 7 4.66 22.97 -20.80
CA MET A 7 3.47 22.10 -20.80
C MET A 7 3.51 21.05 -21.92
N ARG A 8 3.94 21.43 -23.13
CA ARG A 8 4.08 20.50 -24.27
C ARG A 8 5.16 19.44 -24.03
N HIS A 9 6.27 19.83 -23.40
CA HIS A 9 7.38 18.93 -23.06
C HIS A 9 6.95 17.81 -22.10
N ASP A 10 5.98 18.05 -21.23
CA ASP A 10 5.58 17.09 -20.19
C ASP A 10 4.31 16.30 -20.55
N ALA A 11 3.38 16.92 -21.28
CA ALA A 11 2.14 16.28 -21.72
C ALA A 11 2.38 15.22 -22.81
N ALA A 12 3.27 15.45 -23.78
CA ALA A 12 3.49 14.51 -24.87
C ALA A 12 4.09 13.15 -24.41
N PRO A 13 5.14 13.11 -23.56
CA PRO A 13 5.60 11.86 -22.94
C PRO A 13 4.51 11.19 -22.11
N GLY A 14 3.66 11.98 -21.45
CA GLY A 14 2.49 11.50 -20.73
C GLY A 14 1.49 10.80 -21.64
N ALA A 15 1.14 11.40 -22.78
CA ALA A 15 0.21 10.83 -23.75
C ALA A 15 0.73 9.51 -24.32
N VAL A 16 2.01 9.45 -24.70
CA VAL A 16 2.65 8.21 -25.19
C VAL A 16 2.63 7.12 -24.12
N ALA A 17 2.94 7.48 -22.87
CA ALA A 17 2.86 6.55 -21.76
C ALA A 17 1.43 6.08 -21.48
N GLY A 18 0.45 6.98 -21.61
CA GLY A 18 -0.97 6.68 -21.52
C GLY A 18 -1.43 5.72 -22.61
N LEU A 19 -0.97 5.89 -23.86
CA LEU A 19 -1.21 4.92 -24.93
C LEU A 19 -0.65 3.54 -24.57
N ALA A 20 0.56 3.46 -24.01
CA ALA A 20 1.13 2.17 -23.60
C ALA A 20 0.30 1.49 -22.50
N GLY A 21 -0.15 2.23 -21.48
CA GLY A 21 -1.09 1.72 -20.48
C GLY A 21 -2.44 1.36 -21.09
N GLY A 22 -2.90 2.16 -22.05
CA GLY A 22 -4.14 1.98 -22.81
C GLY A 22 -4.14 0.70 -23.62
N VAL A 23 -3.02 0.33 -24.24
CA VAL A 23 -2.85 -0.94 -24.97
C VAL A 23 -2.97 -2.13 -24.01
N VAL A 24 -2.31 -2.09 -22.85
CA VAL A 24 -2.39 -3.18 -21.86
C VAL A 24 -3.82 -3.33 -21.34
N PHE A 25 -4.46 -2.23 -20.96
CA PHE A 25 -5.84 -2.28 -20.47
C PHE A 25 -6.84 -2.63 -21.59
N GLY A 26 -6.64 -2.11 -22.80
CA GLY A 26 -7.48 -2.41 -23.97
C GLY A 26 -7.39 -3.88 -24.39
N ALA A 27 -6.20 -4.49 -24.32
CA ALA A 27 -6.03 -5.93 -24.53
C ALA A 27 -6.78 -6.75 -23.48
N ALA A 28 -6.74 -6.34 -22.21
CA ALA A 28 -7.52 -6.99 -21.16
C ALA A 28 -9.03 -6.81 -21.38
N MET A 29 -9.51 -5.63 -21.80
CA MET A 29 -10.92 -5.43 -22.14
C MET A 29 -11.36 -6.27 -23.34
N ALA A 30 -10.48 -6.48 -24.32
CA ALA A 30 -10.76 -7.38 -25.44
C ALA A 30 -10.93 -8.83 -24.96
N LEU A 31 -10.05 -9.31 -24.08
CA LEU A 31 -10.14 -10.65 -23.49
C LEU A 31 -11.37 -10.83 -22.60
N LEU A 32 -11.76 -9.77 -21.88
CA LEU A 32 -12.91 -9.76 -20.97
C LEU A 32 -14.24 -9.39 -21.67
N GLY A 33 -14.21 -9.07 -22.97
CA GLY A 33 -15.40 -8.70 -23.74
C GLY A 33 -16.03 -7.37 -23.34
N SER A 34 -15.29 -6.45 -22.69
CA SER A 34 -15.83 -5.21 -22.13
C SER A 34 -15.66 -3.97 -23.00
N LEU A 35 -15.04 -4.10 -24.20
CA LEU A 35 -14.90 -3.00 -25.15
C LEU A 35 -16.23 -2.36 -25.61
N PRO A 36 -17.33 -3.11 -25.83
CA PRO A 36 -18.62 -2.51 -26.18
C PRO A 36 -19.12 -1.50 -25.14
N ASN A 37 -18.82 -1.69 -23.85
CA ASN A 37 -19.23 -0.75 -22.79
C ASN A 37 -18.63 0.65 -23.00
N VAL A 38 -17.40 0.72 -23.53
CA VAL A 38 -16.76 1.99 -23.87
C VAL A 38 -17.29 2.56 -25.18
N ALA A 39 -17.63 1.69 -26.15
CA ALA A 39 -18.18 2.09 -27.44
C ALA A 39 -19.54 2.84 -27.31
N GLN A 40 -20.30 2.55 -26.24
CA GLN A 40 -21.56 3.24 -25.93
C GLN A 40 -21.41 4.75 -25.78
N ILE A 41 -20.24 5.25 -25.36
CA ILE A 41 -19.95 6.71 -25.32
C ILE A 41 -20.12 7.34 -26.72
N ALA A 42 -19.78 6.59 -27.77
CA ALA A 42 -19.94 6.99 -29.17
C ALA A 42 -21.25 6.46 -29.79
N ARG A 43 -22.20 5.96 -28.98
CA ARG A 43 -23.45 5.32 -29.41
C ARG A 43 -23.23 4.17 -30.41
N SER A 44 -22.21 3.35 -30.15
CA SER A 44 -21.87 2.18 -30.95
C SER A 44 -21.70 0.95 -30.06
N ASP A 45 -21.95 -0.24 -30.61
CA ASP A 45 -21.67 -1.53 -29.95
C ASP A 45 -20.40 -2.21 -30.50
N SER A 46 -19.70 -1.56 -31.45
CA SER A 46 -18.51 -2.14 -32.09
C SER A 46 -17.33 -2.19 -31.12
N PRO A 47 -16.74 -3.37 -30.85
CA PRO A 47 -15.55 -3.48 -30.02
C PRO A 47 -14.36 -2.65 -30.56
N VAL A 48 -14.26 -2.50 -31.88
CA VAL A 48 -13.22 -1.69 -32.54
C VAL A 48 -13.41 -0.20 -32.21
N VAL A 49 -14.65 0.29 -32.27
CA VAL A 49 -14.96 1.68 -31.88
C VAL A 49 -14.66 1.89 -30.39
N GLY A 50 -15.05 0.94 -29.54
CA GLY A 50 -14.73 0.97 -28.10
C GLY A 50 -13.23 1.03 -27.84
N PHE A 51 -12.42 0.25 -28.56
CA PHE A 51 -10.97 0.30 -28.47
C PHE A 51 -10.40 1.66 -28.89
N VAL A 52 -10.86 2.23 -30.01
CA VAL A 52 -10.40 3.55 -30.47
C VAL A 52 -10.73 4.64 -29.45
N VAL A 53 -11.96 4.67 -28.94
CA VAL A 53 -12.40 5.62 -27.91
C VAL A 53 -11.55 5.45 -26.64
N HIS A 54 -11.34 4.21 -26.20
CA HIS A 54 -10.45 3.91 -25.06
C HIS A 54 -9.03 4.44 -25.28
N MET A 55 -8.44 4.23 -26.46
CA MET A 55 -7.09 4.72 -26.76
C MET A 55 -7.00 6.25 -26.76
N MET A 56 -8.05 6.94 -27.23
CA MET A 56 -8.12 8.40 -27.15
C MET A 56 -8.18 8.88 -25.69
N ILE A 57 -9.04 8.27 -24.87
CA ILE A 57 -9.14 8.58 -23.44
C ILE A 57 -7.81 8.30 -22.74
N ALA A 58 -7.18 7.15 -23.01
CA ALA A 58 -5.88 6.77 -22.47
C ALA A 58 -4.79 7.80 -22.81
N ALA A 59 -4.75 8.33 -24.03
CA ALA A 59 -3.80 9.38 -24.40
C ALA A 59 -4.03 10.69 -23.61
N LEU A 60 -5.29 11.11 -23.47
CA LEU A 60 -5.65 12.33 -22.74
C LEU A 60 -5.35 12.21 -21.24
N VAL A 61 -5.75 11.09 -20.64
CA VAL A 61 -5.50 10.78 -19.24
C VAL A 61 -3.99 10.65 -18.98
N GLY A 62 -3.25 10.00 -19.88
CA GLY A 62 -1.79 9.92 -19.80
C GLY A 62 -1.11 11.28 -19.88
N ALA A 63 -1.59 12.17 -20.75
CA ALA A 63 -1.08 13.54 -20.83
C ALA A 63 -1.27 14.27 -19.49
N GLY A 64 -2.44 14.10 -18.85
CA GLY A 64 -2.73 14.61 -17.51
C GLY A 64 -1.77 14.06 -16.45
N PHE A 65 -1.47 12.76 -16.49
CA PHE A 65 -0.47 12.15 -15.61
C PHE A 65 0.92 12.76 -15.78
N GLY A 66 1.36 12.96 -17.03
CA GLY A 66 2.66 13.55 -17.33
C GLY A 66 2.83 14.96 -16.77
N LEU A 67 1.77 15.78 -16.88
CA LEU A 67 1.72 17.13 -16.29
C LEU A 67 1.78 17.09 -14.75
N LEU A 68 1.02 16.18 -14.13
CA LEU A 68 0.97 16.04 -12.67
C LEU A 68 2.34 15.63 -12.10
N VAL A 69 2.96 14.61 -12.69
CA VAL A 69 4.26 14.09 -12.23
C VAL A 69 5.37 15.11 -12.43
N ALA A 70 5.36 15.85 -13.55
CA ALA A 70 6.35 16.88 -13.80
C ALA A 70 6.25 18.04 -12.81
N HIS A 71 5.03 18.45 -12.46
CA HIS A 71 4.81 19.51 -11.47
C HIS A 71 5.23 19.08 -10.05
N GLN A 72 4.99 17.82 -9.69
CA GLN A 72 5.32 17.29 -8.37
C GLN A 72 6.78 16.85 -8.20
N GLN A 73 7.62 16.89 -9.25
CA GLN A 73 9.02 16.46 -9.21
C GLN A 73 9.22 15.05 -8.62
N VAL A 74 8.24 14.16 -8.85
CA VAL A 74 8.21 12.82 -8.24
C VAL A 74 9.43 12.03 -8.67
N ARG A 75 10.08 11.37 -7.71
CA ARG A 75 11.23 10.50 -8.01
C ARG A 75 10.75 9.30 -8.81
N ALA A 76 11.56 8.84 -9.75
CA ALA A 76 11.18 7.74 -10.63
C ALA A 76 10.85 6.41 -9.91
N SER A 77 11.39 6.16 -8.70
CA SER A 77 11.03 5.01 -7.85
C SER A 77 9.67 5.15 -7.14
N GLU A 78 9.15 6.37 -7.08
CA GLU A 78 7.89 6.75 -6.41
C GLU A 78 6.75 6.90 -7.42
N THR A 79 7.08 7.13 -8.69
CA THR A 79 6.11 7.33 -9.78
C THR A 79 5.19 6.12 -9.96
N LEU A 80 5.63 4.89 -9.67
CA LEU A 80 4.79 3.70 -9.75
C LEU A 80 3.56 3.80 -8.83
N PHE A 81 3.74 4.22 -7.58
CA PHE A 81 2.63 4.35 -6.63
C PHE A 81 1.69 5.48 -7.01
N TRP A 82 2.24 6.59 -7.52
CA TRP A 82 1.42 7.66 -8.10
C TRP A 82 0.63 7.17 -9.32
N GLY A 83 1.22 6.34 -10.18
CA GLY A 83 0.53 5.70 -11.29
C GLY A 83 -0.64 4.83 -10.83
N LEU A 84 -0.42 3.95 -9.85
CA LEU A 84 -1.46 3.09 -9.29
C LEU A 84 -2.57 3.91 -8.64
N ALA A 85 -2.24 4.92 -7.83
CA ALA A 85 -3.21 5.82 -7.21
C ALA A 85 -3.98 6.63 -8.27
N TYR A 86 -3.32 7.06 -9.34
CA TYR A 86 -3.94 7.75 -10.46
C TYR A 86 -4.90 6.85 -11.24
N GLY A 87 -4.52 5.58 -11.47
CA GLY A 87 -5.40 4.56 -12.03
C GLY A 87 -6.65 4.37 -11.17
N ALA A 88 -6.48 4.15 -9.87
CA ALA A 88 -7.59 4.01 -8.92
C ALA A 88 -8.51 5.24 -8.89
N PHE A 89 -7.93 6.44 -8.93
CA PHE A 89 -8.70 7.69 -9.08
C PHE A 89 -9.55 7.68 -10.37
N TRP A 90 -8.97 7.27 -11.50
CA TRP A 90 -9.71 7.17 -12.76
C TRP A 90 -10.71 6.04 -12.81
N TRP A 91 -10.58 4.99 -12.00
CA TRP A 91 -11.64 3.99 -11.86
C TRP A 91 -12.87 4.58 -11.16
N PHE A 92 -12.69 5.39 -10.12
CA PHE A 92 -13.81 6.10 -9.49
C PHE A 92 -14.40 7.17 -10.41
N LEU A 93 -13.55 7.98 -11.06
CA LEU A 93 -14.02 9.05 -11.92
C LEU A 93 -14.59 8.55 -13.25
N GLY A 94 -13.97 7.56 -13.88
CA GLY A 94 -14.33 7.06 -15.20
C GLY A 94 -15.59 6.19 -15.18
N PRO A 95 -15.46 4.87 -14.95
CA PRO A 95 -16.59 3.95 -15.04
C PRO A 95 -17.67 4.16 -13.98
N GLN A 96 -17.35 4.62 -12.76
CA GLN A 96 -18.39 4.83 -11.73
C GLN A 96 -19.12 6.18 -11.83
N THR A 97 -18.51 7.20 -12.44
CA THR A 97 -19.06 8.56 -12.43
C THR A 97 -19.31 9.08 -13.84
N LEU A 98 -18.27 9.22 -14.66
CA LEU A 98 -18.39 9.81 -15.99
C LEU A 98 -19.16 8.91 -16.96
N LEU A 99 -18.93 7.60 -16.95
CA LEU A 99 -19.57 6.69 -17.89
C LEU A 99 -21.11 6.72 -17.75
N PRO A 100 -21.71 6.55 -16.55
CA PRO A 100 -23.17 6.68 -16.39
C PRO A 100 -23.71 8.03 -16.86
N ILE A 101 -23.04 9.14 -16.51
CA ILE A 101 -23.43 10.49 -16.92
C ILE A 101 -23.44 10.61 -18.45
N LEU A 102 -22.37 10.13 -19.11
CA LEU A 102 -22.22 10.22 -20.57
C LEU A 102 -23.19 9.32 -21.33
N THR A 103 -23.62 8.21 -20.73
CA THR A 103 -24.59 7.27 -21.31
C THR A 103 -26.04 7.52 -20.87
N GLY A 104 -26.30 8.56 -20.05
CA GLY A 104 -27.63 8.87 -19.53
C GLY A 104 -28.18 7.86 -18.50
N GLN A 105 -27.31 7.09 -17.86
CA GLN A 105 -27.65 6.15 -16.79
C GLN A 105 -27.60 6.85 -15.42
N PRO A 106 -28.39 6.41 -14.43
CA PRO A 106 -28.32 6.95 -13.09
C PRO A 106 -26.96 6.69 -12.43
N LEU A 107 -26.50 7.65 -11.63
CA LEU A 107 -25.30 7.48 -10.80
C LEU A 107 -25.62 6.56 -9.62
N ALA A 108 -24.97 5.40 -9.59
CA ALA A 108 -25.04 4.47 -8.47
C ALA A 108 -23.66 4.40 -7.79
N TRP A 109 -23.48 5.19 -6.74
CA TRP A 109 -22.32 5.08 -5.83
C TRP A 109 -22.65 4.12 -4.69
N ASP A 110 -22.89 2.87 -5.06
CA ASP A 110 -23.21 1.78 -4.13
C ASP A 110 -22.23 0.62 -4.27
N LEU A 111 -22.36 -0.34 -3.35
CA LEU A 111 -21.47 -1.49 -3.29
C LEU A 111 -21.65 -2.43 -4.49
N GLU A 112 -22.89 -2.58 -4.98
CA GLU A 112 -23.21 -3.50 -6.08
C GLU A 112 -22.63 -3.00 -7.41
N GLY A 113 -22.78 -1.71 -7.71
CA GLY A 113 -22.15 -1.09 -8.88
C GLY A 113 -20.62 -1.18 -8.82
N ALA A 114 -20.02 -0.99 -7.64
CA ALA A 114 -18.58 -1.15 -7.46
C ALA A 114 -18.11 -2.60 -7.68
N ARG A 115 -18.90 -3.60 -7.25
CA ARG A 115 -18.64 -5.04 -7.47
C ARG A 115 -18.69 -5.40 -8.96
N GLN A 116 -19.69 -4.92 -9.68
CA GLN A 116 -19.81 -5.14 -11.14
C GLN A 116 -18.63 -4.53 -11.92
N LEU A 117 -18.09 -3.41 -11.43
CA LEU A 117 -16.97 -2.72 -12.04
C LEU A 117 -15.60 -3.17 -11.53
N PHE A 118 -15.53 -4.19 -10.67
CA PHE A 118 -14.26 -4.71 -10.13
C PHE A 118 -13.23 -5.09 -11.21
N PRO A 119 -13.58 -5.80 -12.32
CA PRO A 119 -12.59 -6.13 -13.35
C PRO A 119 -11.93 -4.88 -13.97
N SER A 120 -12.69 -3.79 -14.08
CA SER A 120 -12.16 -2.52 -14.58
C SER A 120 -11.22 -1.84 -13.56
N LEU A 121 -11.37 -2.08 -12.25
CA LEU A 121 -10.43 -1.56 -11.23
C LEU A 121 -9.03 -2.13 -11.48
N VAL A 122 -8.95 -3.44 -11.69
CA VAL A 122 -7.68 -4.10 -12.01
C VAL A 122 -7.07 -3.51 -13.28
N GLY A 123 -7.89 -3.34 -14.33
CA GLY A 123 -7.45 -2.70 -15.57
C GLY A 123 -6.94 -1.27 -15.40
N HIS A 124 -7.58 -0.46 -14.56
CA HIS A 124 -7.12 0.89 -14.24
C HIS A 124 -5.81 0.90 -13.43
N LEU A 125 -5.62 -0.06 -12.52
CA LEU A 125 -4.34 -0.23 -11.81
C LEU A 125 -3.21 -0.57 -12.79
N PHE A 126 -3.44 -1.49 -13.73
CA PHE A 126 -2.48 -1.80 -14.80
C PHE A 126 -2.22 -0.59 -15.69
N TYR A 127 -3.27 0.11 -16.13
CA TYR A 127 -3.15 1.33 -16.93
C TYR A 127 -2.24 2.35 -16.24
N GLY A 128 -2.51 2.65 -14.97
CA GLY A 128 -1.75 3.62 -14.18
C GLY A 128 -0.31 3.18 -13.92
N GLY A 129 -0.09 1.92 -13.56
CA GLY A 129 1.23 1.36 -13.32
C GLY A 129 2.12 1.34 -14.58
N VAL A 130 1.56 0.93 -15.73
CA VAL A 130 2.26 0.92 -17.02
C VAL A 130 2.54 2.34 -17.50
N THR A 131 1.55 3.24 -17.40
CA THR A 131 1.73 4.67 -17.72
C THR A 131 2.88 5.25 -16.91
N ALA A 132 2.93 5.00 -15.60
CA ALA A 132 4.03 5.45 -14.75
C ALA A 132 5.39 4.87 -15.18
N ALA A 133 5.47 3.56 -15.43
CA ALA A 133 6.70 2.90 -15.82
C ALA A 133 7.24 3.42 -17.18
N VAL A 134 6.37 3.55 -18.17
CA VAL A 134 6.73 4.05 -19.51
C VAL A 134 7.09 5.52 -19.48
N PHE A 135 6.35 6.34 -18.73
CA PHE A 135 6.68 7.76 -18.55
C PHE A 135 8.08 7.94 -17.94
N VAL A 136 8.40 7.16 -16.91
CA VAL A 136 9.73 7.12 -16.30
C VAL A 136 10.78 6.66 -17.31
N ALA A 137 10.50 5.63 -18.11
CA ALA A 137 11.43 5.14 -19.12
C ALA A 137 11.72 6.20 -20.19
N ILE A 138 10.70 6.91 -20.69
CA ILE A 138 10.86 8.00 -21.65
C ILE A 138 11.72 9.13 -21.05
N ARG A 139 11.43 9.54 -19.81
CA ARG A 139 12.24 10.59 -19.14
C ARG A 139 13.66 10.16 -18.83
N ARG A 140 13.86 8.90 -18.47
CA ARG A 140 15.19 8.32 -18.25
C ARG A 140 15.93 8.05 -19.55
N GLY A 141 15.26 7.94 -20.70
CA GLY A 141 15.89 7.78 -22.02
C GLY A 141 16.89 8.89 -22.38
N ALA A 142 16.85 10.03 -21.69
CA ALA A 142 17.86 11.10 -21.77
C ALA A 142 19.16 10.83 -20.97
N VAL A 143 19.19 9.84 -20.07
CA VAL A 143 20.35 9.47 -19.23
C VAL A 143 20.40 7.95 -19.03
N ARG A 144 21.43 7.27 -19.58
CA ARG A 144 21.58 5.80 -19.54
C ARG A 144 21.17 5.19 -18.18
N PRO A 145 20.26 4.20 -18.14
CA PRO A 145 19.85 3.59 -16.89
C PRO A 145 21.04 2.89 -16.24
N ALA A 146 21.37 3.26 -15.01
CA ALA A 146 22.29 2.49 -14.20
C ALA A 146 21.68 1.09 -14.01
N ARG A 147 22.27 0.06 -14.64
CA ARG A 147 21.85 -1.32 -14.43
C ARG A 147 21.84 -1.60 -12.91
N PRO A 148 20.79 -2.25 -12.38
CA PRO A 148 20.77 -2.62 -10.97
C PRO A 148 22.02 -3.45 -10.70
N ARG A 149 22.84 -2.98 -9.75
CA ARG A 149 24.07 -3.70 -9.38
C ARG A 149 23.66 -5.10 -8.94
N PHE A 150 24.34 -6.13 -9.41
CA PHE A 150 24.07 -7.53 -9.05
C PHE A 150 23.90 -7.73 -7.53
N GLY A 151 24.70 -7.03 -6.72
CA GLY A 151 24.58 -7.04 -5.26
C GLY A 151 23.24 -6.53 -4.71
N ALA A 152 22.54 -5.63 -5.40
CA ALA A 152 21.20 -5.21 -5.02
C ALA A 152 20.16 -6.31 -5.24
N LEU A 153 20.26 -7.04 -6.35
CA LEU A 153 19.39 -8.18 -6.65
C LEU A 153 19.60 -9.32 -5.65
N LEU A 154 20.87 -9.64 -5.33
CA LEU A 154 21.20 -10.63 -4.31
C LEU A 154 20.68 -10.21 -2.92
N ARG A 155 20.85 -8.95 -2.54
CA ARG A 155 20.28 -8.42 -1.27
C ARG A 155 18.76 -8.55 -1.23
N GLY A 156 18.11 -8.27 -2.36
CA GLY A 156 16.68 -8.45 -2.54
C GLY A 156 16.26 -9.91 -2.37
N ALA A 157 16.91 -10.82 -3.09
CA ALA A 157 16.65 -12.26 -2.98
C ALA A 157 16.87 -12.78 -1.56
N ALA A 158 17.96 -12.35 -0.90
CA ALA A 158 18.24 -12.69 0.49
C ALA A 158 17.15 -12.20 1.45
N ALA A 159 16.64 -10.98 1.25
CA ALA A 159 15.49 -10.48 2.00
C ALA A 159 14.25 -11.36 1.77
N GLY A 160 13.99 -11.76 0.52
CA GLY A 160 12.91 -12.69 0.18
C GLY A 160 13.05 -14.05 0.89
N VAL A 161 14.25 -14.64 0.90
CA VAL A 161 14.54 -15.91 1.61
C VAL A 161 14.33 -15.78 3.11
N ILE A 162 14.85 -14.71 3.73
CA ILE A 162 14.71 -14.47 5.19
C ILE A 162 13.23 -14.36 5.56
N VAL A 163 12.46 -13.60 4.79
CA VAL A 163 11.03 -13.40 5.03
C VAL A 163 10.23 -14.68 4.80
N ALA A 164 10.53 -15.42 3.73
CA ALA A 164 9.93 -16.72 3.47
C ALA A 164 10.20 -17.72 4.61
N GLY A 165 11.44 -17.77 5.11
CA GLY A 165 11.83 -18.61 6.24
C GLY A 165 11.13 -18.22 7.53
N ALA A 166 11.08 -16.92 7.85
CA ALA A 166 10.37 -16.41 9.03
C ALA A 166 8.87 -16.73 8.97
N LEU A 167 8.23 -16.52 7.82
CA LEU A 167 6.81 -16.84 7.64
C LEU A 167 6.57 -18.35 7.72
N SER A 168 7.44 -19.17 7.12
CA SER A 168 7.33 -20.64 7.19
C SER A 168 7.51 -21.17 8.61
N LEU A 169 8.38 -20.55 9.41
CA LEU A 169 8.54 -20.91 10.81
C LEU A 169 7.28 -20.55 11.62
N VAL A 170 6.80 -19.30 11.50
CA VAL A 170 5.67 -18.80 12.30
C VAL A 170 4.34 -19.42 11.88
N VAL A 171 4.11 -19.60 10.58
CA VAL A 171 2.82 -20.03 10.03
C VAL A 171 2.83 -21.52 9.68
N GLY A 172 3.90 -22.02 9.07
CA GLY A 172 4.01 -23.43 8.70
C GLY A 172 4.30 -24.31 9.92
N VAL A 173 5.40 -24.04 10.63
CA VAL A 173 5.85 -24.91 11.74
C VAL A 173 5.02 -24.70 13.00
N MET A 174 4.77 -23.46 13.43
CA MET A 174 4.03 -23.24 14.67
C MET A 174 2.51 -23.41 14.53
N ALA A 175 1.96 -23.18 13.34
CA ALA A 175 0.51 -23.18 13.12
C ALA A 175 0.01 -24.26 12.15
N GLY A 176 0.90 -25.01 11.49
CA GLY A 176 0.53 -26.12 10.61
C GLY A 176 -0.09 -25.73 9.26
N ALA A 177 0.03 -24.46 8.83
CA ALA A 177 -0.61 -23.98 7.61
C ALA A 177 0.27 -24.18 6.35
N ASP A 178 -0.36 -24.56 5.25
CA ASP A 178 0.30 -24.66 3.94
C ASP A 178 0.46 -23.27 3.29
N LEU A 179 1.72 -22.86 3.11
CA LEU A 179 2.06 -21.61 2.42
C LEU A 179 2.06 -21.77 0.89
N GLY A 180 2.00 -22.99 0.35
CA GLY A 180 2.04 -23.29 -1.08
C GLY A 180 3.21 -22.59 -1.78
N GLY A 181 2.93 -21.93 -2.91
CA GLY A 181 3.92 -21.18 -3.69
C GLY A 181 4.39 -19.86 -3.09
N VAL A 182 3.87 -19.42 -1.92
CA VAL A 182 4.18 -18.10 -1.34
C VAL A 182 5.67 -17.96 -1.01
N ALA A 183 6.33 -19.02 -0.54
CA ALA A 183 7.77 -18.99 -0.25
C ALA A 183 8.60 -18.74 -1.53
N VAL A 184 8.24 -19.37 -2.64
CA VAL A 184 8.90 -19.18 -3.94
C VAL A 184 8.64 -17.77 -4.46
N LEU A 185 7.39 -17.31 -4.38
CA LEU A 185 7.01 -15.95 -4.75
C LEU A 185 7.77 -14.91 -3.92
N ALA A 186 8.00 -15.14 -2.62
CA ALA A 186 8.75 -14.23 -1.76
C ALA A 186 10.20 -14.05 -2.20
N VAL A 187 10.88 -15.10 -2.66
CA VAL A 187 12.25 -15.00 -3.19
C VAL A 187 12.27 -14.21 -4.50
N ALA A 188 11.37 -14.53 -5.43
CA ALA A 188 11.25 -13.82 -6.70
C ALA A 188 10.89 -12.34 -6.51
N ALA A 189 9.93 -12.06 -5.62
CA ALA A 189 9.54 -10.71 -5.21
C ALA A 189 10.70 -9.96 -4.56
N GLY A 190 11.47 -10.63 -3.69
CA GLY A 190 12.66 -10.07 -3.08
C GLY A 190 13.66 -9.59 -4.13
N ALA A 191 13.97 -10.43 -5.11
CA ALA A 191 14.87 -10.08 -6.22
C ALA A 191 14.31 -8.94 -7.10
N GLY A 192 12.98 -8.89 -7.27
CA GLY A 192 12.29 -7.84 -8.03
C GLY A 192 12.18 -6.49 -7.32
N TYR A 193 12.15 -6.46 -5.99
CA TYR A 193 12.02 -5.24 -5.19
C TYR A 193 13.00 -4.09 -5.59
N PRO A 194 14.33 -4.32 -5.68
CA PRO A 194 15.28 -3.28 -6.09
C PRO A 194 15.11 -2.81 -7.55
N LEU A 195 14.45 -3.59 -8.41
CA LEU A 195 14.17 -3.18 -9.80
C LEU A 195 13.15 -2.04 -9.84
N LEU A 196 12.16 -2.09 -8.94
CA LEU A 196 11.10 -1.10 -8.85
C LEU A 196 11.52 0.10 -7.99
N PHE A 197 12.15 -0.15 -6.84
CA PHE A 197 12.36 0.89 -5.82
C PHE A 197 13.81 1.33 -5.65
N GLY A 198 14.76 0.64 -6.28
CA GLY A 198 16.19 0.95 -6.19
C GLY A 198 16.81 0.60 -4.84
N ILE A 199 17.98 1.20 -4.55
CA ILE A 199 18.80 0.91 -3.36
C ILE A 199 18.77 2.02 -2.30
N GLN A 200 17.88 3.00 -2.46
CA GLN A 200 17.81 4.18 -1.60
C GLN A 200 17.47 3.78 -0.17
N HIS A 201 18.07 4.47 0.80
CA HIS A 201 17.73 4.23 2.20
C HIS A 201 16.38 4.86 2.52
N GLU A 202 15.46 4.03 2.97
CA GLU A 202 14.17 4.44 3.50
C GLU A 202 14.09 4.03 4.97
N ARG A 203 13.35 4.79 5.77
CA ARG A 203 13.11 4.46 7.18
C ARG A 203 12.16 3.28 7.29
N THR A 204 12.27 2.53 8.39
CA THR A 204 11.52 1.28 8.60
C THR A 204 10.00 1.43 8.42
N GLY A 205 9.37 2.46 9.00
CA GLY A 205 7.92 2.66 8.89
C GLY A 205 7.43 2.90 7.44
N PRO A 206 7.95 3.92 6.73
CA PRO A 206 7.63 4.10 5.31
C PRO A 206 7.96 2.89 4.44
N ALA A 207 9.08 2.20 4.69
CA ALA A 207 9.43 0.96 3.98
C ALA A 207 8.40 -0.15 4.22
N LEU A 208 7.90 -0.31 5.45
CA LEU A 208 6.85 -1.27 5.80
C LEU A 208 5.56 -1.00 5.02
N VAL A 209 5.11 0.26 4.94
CA VAL A 209 3.91 0.63 4.18
C VAL A 209 4.11 0.43 2.68
N ARG A 210 5.27 0.83 2.16
CA ARG A 210 5.64 0.59 0.75
C ARG A 210 5.64 -0.90 0.44
N GLY A 211 6.20 -1.71 1.34
CA GLY A 211 6.23 -3.16 1.22
C GLY A 211 4.84 -3.77 1.26
N ALA A 212 3.93 -3.30 2.13
CA ALA A 212 2.54 -3.75 2.15
C ALA A 212 1.83 -3.48 0.81
N ALA A 213 2.01 -2.27 0.24
CA ALA A 213 1.50 -1.94 -1.09
C ALA A 213 2.17 -2.79 -2.19
N TYR A 214 3.46 -3.09 -2.06
CA TYR A 214 4.16 -4.01 -2.96
C TYR A 214 3.56 -5.44 -2.90
N GLY A 215 3.19 -5.92 -1.71
CA GLY A 215 2.47 -7.17 -1.53
C GLY A 215 1.14 -7.20 -2.26
N PHE A 216 0.36 -6.12 -2.21
CA PHE A 216 -0.87 -5.98 -2.99
C PHE A 216 -0.61 -6.00 -4.50
N ILE A 217 0.43 -5.30 -4.97
CA ILE A 217 0.83 -5.35 -6.38
C ILE A 217 1.17 -6.79 -6.80
N LEU A 218 1.90 -7.53 -5.96
CA LEU A 218 2.21 -8.94 -6.23
C LEU A 218 0.96 -9.81 -6.29
N TRP A 219 -0.04 -9.56 -5.44
CA TRP A 219 -1.32 -10.27 -5.49
C TRP A 219 -2.04 -10.02 -6.83
N VAL A 220 -2.15 -8.76 -7.27
CA VAL A 220 -2.75 -8.43 -8.57
C VAL A 220 -1.95 -9.01 -9.74
N LEU A 221 -0.62 -8.90 -9.72
CA LEU A 221 0.24 -9.35 -10.80
C LEU A 221 0.34 -10.88 -10.87
N ALA A 222 0.63 -11.54 -9.76
CA ALA A 222 0.85 -12.99 -9.72
C ALA A 222 -0.48 -13.73 -9.74
N GLU A 223 -1.34 -13.52 -8.74
CA GLU A 223 -2.53 -14.35 -8.50
C GLU A 223 -3.65 -14.05 -9.50
N LEU A 224 -3.89 -12.78 -9.83
CA LEU A 224 -4.99 -12.43 -10.75
C LEU A 224 -4.58 -12.40 -12.22
N THR A 225 -3.28 -12.32 -12.53
CA THR A 225 -2.84 -12.06 -13.91
C THR A 225 -1.89 -13.12 -14.46
N VAL A 226 -0.66 -13.22 -13.92
CA VAL A 226 0.39 -14.08 -14.51
C VAL A 226 0.07 -15.56 -14.32
N ILE A 227 -0.34 -15.98 -13.13
CA ILE A 227 -0.63 -17.40 -12.85
C ILE A 227 -1.81 -17.89 -13.70
N PRO A 228 -2.98 -17.23 -13.75
CA PRO A 228 -4.06 -17.60 -14.67
C PRO A 228 -3.60 -17.63 -16.13
N LEU A 229 -2.90 -16.58 -16.59
CA LEU A 229 -2.43 -16.51 -17.98
C LEU A 229 -1.49 -17.66 -18.35
N LEU A 230 -0.65 -18.13 -17.43
CA LEU A 230 0.20 -19.30 -17.64
C LEU A 230 -0.57 -20.63 -17.58
N ARG A 231 -1.61 -20.70 -16.74
CA ARG A 231 -2.38 -21.93 -16.49
C ARG A 231 -3.40 -22.22 -17.60
N ASP A 232 -4.19 -21.22 -17.98
CA ASP A 232 -5.35 -21.39 -18.87
C ASP A 232 -5.54 -20.26 -19.90
N ARG A 233 -4.54 -19.36 -20.03
CA ARG A 233 -4.57 -18.21 -20.95
C ARG A 233 -5.71 -17.21 -20.66
N SER A 234 -6.28 -17.23 -19.45
CA SER A 234 -7.32 -16.29 -19.02
C SER A 234 -6.77 -15.20 -18.08
N LEU A 235 -7.64 -14.24 -17.73
CA LEU A 235 -7.39 -13.24 -16.69
C LEU A 235 -8.30 -13.52 -15.50
N GLY A 236 -7.71 -13.66 -14.31
CA GLY A 236 -8.44 -13.82 -13.05
C GLY A 236 -9.01 -12.51 -12.50
N TRP A 237 -9.35 -11.55 -13.36
CA TRP A 237 -9.80 -10.20 -12.98
C TRP A 237 -11.29 -10.14 -12.65
N SER A 238 -12.04 -11.23 -12.89
CA SER A 238 -13.44 -11.33 -12.50
C SER A 238 -13.58 -11.21 -10.98
N LEU A 239 -14.74 -10.74 -10.52
CA LEU A 239 -15.01 -10.62 -9.10
C LEU A 239 -14.95 -11.99 -8.40
N GLU A 240 -15.48 -13.03 -9.03
CA GLU A 240 -15.48 -14.41 -8.52
C GLU A 240 -14.05 -14.94 -8.37
N SER A 241 -13.23 -14.82 -9.41
CA SER A 241 -11.83 -15.28 -9.36
C SER A 241 -11.02 -14.52 -8.31
N ALA A 242 -11.22 -13.20 -8.20
CA ALA A 242 -10.55 -12.39 -7.19
C ALA A 242 -11.04 -12.70 -5.77
N ALA A 243 -12.32 -13.01 -5.57
CA ALA A 243 -12.88 -13.44 -4.29
C ALA A 243 -12.31 -14.79 -3.85
N VAL A 244 -12.05 -15.72 -4.78
CA VAL A 244 -11.34 -16.97 -4.47
C VAL A 244 -9.87 -16.70 -4.14
N ALA A 245 -9.22 -15.79 -4.87
CA ALA A 245 -7.81 -15.47 -4.68
C ALA A 245 -7.52 -14.57 -3.45
N ILE A 246 -8.55 -13.96 -2.83
CA ILE A 246 -8.37 -12.99 -1.74
C ILE A 246 -7.60 -13.56 -0.55
N GLY A 247 -7.69 -14.87 -0.33
CA GLY A 247 -6.94 -15.51 0.76
C GLY A 247 -5.43 -15.53 0.57
N ARG A 248 -4.93 -15.25 -0.64
CA ARG A 248 -3.50 -15.03 -0.90
C ARG A 248 -3.05 -13.60 -0.63
N LEU A 249 -3.97 -12.65 -0.45
CA LEU A 249 -3.60 -11.26 -0.19
C LEU A 249 -2.92 -11.05 1.18
N PRO A 250 -3.46 -11.54 2.33
CA PRO A 250 -2.80 -11.38 3.63
C PRO A 250 -1.33 -11.82 3.65
N PRO A 251 -0.96 -13.05 3.22
CA PRO A 251 0.45 -13.45 3.23
C PRO A 251 1.31 -12.62 2.29
N LEU A 252 0.80 -12.20 1.12
CA LEU A 252 1.57 -11.38 0.19
C LEU A 252 1.80 -9.96 0.73
N VAL A 253 0.85 -9.38 1.45
CA VAL A 253 1.02 -8.11 2.19
C VAL A 253 2.12 -8.24 3.23
N LEU A 254 2.12 -9.32 4.03
CA LEU A 254 3.16 -9.60 5.02
C LEU A 254 4.53 -9.82 4.37
N VAL A 255 4.59 -10.58 3.27
CA VAL A 255 5.82 -10.83 2.51
C VAL A 255 6.39 -9.52 1.96
N GLY A 256 5.57 -8.70 1.30
CA GLY A 256 6.01 -7.43 0.74
C GLY A 256 6.53 -6.48 1.83
N ALA A 257 5.80 -6.35 2.95
CA ALA A 257 6.21 -5.55 4.10
C ALA A 257 7.55 -6.03 4.69
N GLY A 258 7.68 -7.35 4.88
CA GLY A 258 8.90 -7.98 5.38
C GLY A 258 10.08 -7.75 4.45
N ILE A 259 9.91 -7.94 3.13
CA ILE A 259 10.96 -7.74 2.13
C ILE A 259 11.51 -6.32 2.20
N ALA A 260 10.62 -5.32 2.21
CA ALA A 260 11.04 -3.92 2.23
C ALA A 260 11.85 -3.57 3.49
N VAL A 261 11.40 -4.04 4.65
CA VAL A 261 12.08 -3.84 5.95
C VAL A 261 13.44 -4.54 5.97
N VAL A 262 13.48 -5.84 5.67
CA VAL A 262 14.71 -6.65 5.71
C VAL A 262 15.72 -6.14 4.67
N PHE A 263 15.27 -5.81 3.45
CA PHE A 263 16.13 -5.22 2.42
C PHE A 263 16.77 -3.89 2.88
N GLY A 264 15.99 -3.04 3.56
CA GLY A 264 16.47 -1.79 4.15
C GLY A 264 17.51 -2.03 5.25
N TRP A 265 17.26 -3.00 6.13
CA TRP A 265 18.16 -3.38 7.22
C TRP A 265 19.47 -4.00 6.71
N LEU A 266 19.40 -4.94 5.76
CA LEU A 266 20.58 -5.49 5.10
C LEU A 266 21.39 -4.39 4.42
N GLY A 267 20.72 -3.39 3.83
CA GLY A 267 21.37 -2.23 3.23
C GLY A 267 22.04 -1.33 4.26
N ALA A 268 21.44 -1.14 5.43
CA ALA A 268 22.03 -0.39 6.53
C ALA A 268 23.24 -1.13 7.14
N LEU A 269 23.11 -2.43 7.37
CA LEU A 269 24.18 -3.30 7.87
C LEU A 269 25.37 -3.31 6.91
N ALA A 270 25.13 -3.49 5.60
CA ALA A 270 26.19 -3.45 4.60
C ALA A 270 26.94 -2.11 4.59
N ARG A 271 26.23 -0.98 4.74
CA ARG A 271 26.90 0.32 4.87
C ARG A 271 27.71 0.40 6.16
N ALA A 272 27.16 -0.06 7.29
CA ALA A 272 27.84 -0.01 8.58
C ALA A 272 29.11 -0.88 8.63
N LEU A 273 29.12 -2.03 7.93
CA LEU A 273 30.25 -2.96 7.92
C LEU A 273 31.33 -2.59 6.89
N PHE A 274 30.97 -1.94 5.78
CA PHE A 274 31.86 -1.77 4.63
C PHE A 274 32.13 -0.31 4.23
N VAL A 275 31.54 0.68 4.91
CA VAL A 275 31.78 2.11 4.64
C VAL A 275 32.37 2.75 5.89
N ASP A 276 33.65 3.15 5.80
CA ASP A 276 34.36 3.93 6.82
C ASP A 276 33.90 5.40 6.85
N ASP A 277 32.60 5.64 7.03
CA ASP A 277 32.08 6.99 7.24
C ASP A 277 31.81 7.21 8.73
N VAL A 278 32.77 7.84 9.41
CA VAL A 278 32.72 8.22 10.84
C VAL A 278 31.49 9.09 11.15
N ARG A 279 30.88 9.74 10.14
CA ARG A 279 29.65 10.53 10.30
C ARG A 279 28.40 9.66 10.56
N MET A 280 28.43 8.36 10.27
CA MET A 280 27.31 7.45 10.58
C MET A 280 27.14 7.18 12.07
N PHE A 281 28.19 7.38 12.88
CA PHE A 281 28.15 7.20 14.34
C PHE A 281 27.66 8.45 15.09
N GLN A 282 27.46 9.58 14.41
CA GLN A 282 27.00 10.80 15.04
C GLN A 282 25.58 11.14 14.61
N ARG A 283 24.61 10.71 15.44
CA ARG A 283 23.41 11.48 15.82
C ARG A 283 22.58 10.65 16.81
N GLU A 284 22.90 10.84 18.10
CA GLU A 284 21.99 10.89 19.26
C GLU A 284 22.33 9.95 20.42
N ALA A 285 22.51 10.54 21.60
CA ALA A 285 22.70 9.80 22.85
C ALA A 285 21.50 8.86 23.13
N PRO A 286 21.72 7.55 23.39
CA PRO A 286 20.65 6.55 23.45
C PRO A 286 19.58 6.69 24.55
N GLY A 287 19.75 7.52 25.58
CA GLY A 287 18.91 7.43 26.79
C GLY A 287 17.58 8.21 26.77
N GLY A 288 17.61 9.51 26.50
CA GLY A 288 16.46 10.39 26.80
C GLY A 288 15.36 10.44 25.73
N ARG A 289 15.71 10.27 24.45
CA ARG A 289 14.74 10.35 23.34
C ARG A 289 14.02 9.03 23.10
N GLY A 290 14.68 7.89 23.39
CA GLY A 290 14.06 6.57 23.32
C GLY A 290 12.92 6.43 24.33
N LEU A 291 13.15 6.77 25.59
CA LEU A 291 12.13 6.73 26.65
C LEU A 291 10.93 7.64 26.35
N ARG A 292 11.17 8.84 25.80
CA ARG A 292 10.07 9.73 25.38
C ARG A 292 9.29 9.17 24.19
N ALA A 293 9.95 8.53 23.23
CA ALA A 293 9.28 7.89 22.12
C ALA A 293 8.41 6.71 22.60
N VAL A 294 8.91 5.89 23.53
CA VAL A 294 8.15 4.81 24.18
C VAL A 294 6.93 5.38 24.91
N GLY A 295 7.11 6.37 25.78
CA GLY A 295 5.99 6.98 26.52
C GLY A 295 4.92 7.60 25.61
N ARG A 296 5.33 8.30 24.56
CA ARG A 296 4.39 8.87 23.57
C ARG A 296 3.70 7.80 22.74
N GLY A 297 4.44 6.77 22.36
CA GLY A 297 3.89 5.62 21.66
C GLY A 297 2.83 4.92 22.50
N ALA A 298 3.10 4.68 23.78
CA ALA A 298 2.14 4.09 24.71
C ALA A 298 0.90 4.98 24.88
N LEU A 299 1.05 6.29 25.10
CA LEU A 299 -0.09 7.21 25.23
C LEU A 299 -0.93 7.31 23.95
N ALA A 300 -0.27 7.38 22.79
CA ALA A 300 -0.97 7.40 21.51
C ALA A 300 -1.63 6.05 21.20
N GLY A 301 -1.00 4.94 21.62
CA GLY A 301 -1.56 3.59 21.58
C GLY A 301 -2.81 3.47 22.46
N LEU A 302 -2.80 4.01 23.68
CA LEU A 302 -3.99 4.08 24.52
C LEU A 302 -5.12 4.87 23.85
N ALA A 303 -4.82 6.03 23.27
CA ALA A 303 -5.83 6.82 22.58
C ALA A 303 -6.46 6.07 21.40
N GLY A 304 -5.64 5.42 20.57
CA GLY A 304 -6.15 4.54 19.50
C GLY A 304 -6.93 3.35 20.07
N GLY A 305 -6.43 2.73 21.14
CA GLY A 305 -7.04 1.57 21.80
C GLY A 305 -8.45 1.89 22.29
N LEU A 306 -8.64 3.05 22.91
CA LEU A 306 -9.94 3.55 23.37
C LEU A 306 -10.92 3.77 22.21
N VAL A 307 -10.45 4.32 21.07
CA VAL A 307 -11.27 4.44 19.86
C VAL A 307 -11.68 3.06 19.34
N PHE A 308 -10.75 2.11 19.32
CA PHE A 308 -11.05 0.74 18.88
C PHE A 308 -11.99 0.00 19.85
N THR A 309 -11.94 0.29 21.16
CA THR A 309 -12.87 -0.29 22.13
C THR A 309 -14.33 -0.03 21.74
N VAL A 310 -14.66 1.12 21.14
CA VAL A 310 -16.03 1.41 20.66
C VAL A 310 -16.49 0.37 19.64
N VAL A 311 -15.62 0.01 18.69
CA VAL A 311 -15.92 -1.00 17.68
C VAL A 311 -16.01 -2.39 18.31
N LEU A 312 -15.09 -2.74 19.22
CA LEU A 312 -15.10 -4.04 19.89
C LEU A 312 -16.35 -4.25 20.75
N VAL A 313 -16.83 -3.20 21.44
CA VAL A 313 -18.09 -3.25 22.19
C VAL A 313 -19.28 -3.39 21.24
N ALA A 314 -19.28 -2.69 20.11
CA ALA A 314 -20.38 -2.75 19.14
C ALA A 314 -20.55 -4.12 18.46
N VAL A 315 -19.51 -4.95 18.45
CA VAL A 315 -19.53 -6.29 17.82
C VAL A 315 -19.29 -7.42 18.82
N ASP A 316 -19.40 -7.16 20.12
CA ASP A 316 -19.15 -8.13 21.19
C ASP A 316 -17.78 -8.85 21.08
N GLY A 317 -16.73 -8.15 20.60
CA GLY A 317 -15.41 -8.73 20.33
C GLY A 317 -14.44 -8.76 21.53
N LEU A 318 -14.80 -8.20 22.69
CA LEU A 318 -13.95 -8.20 23.89
C LEU A 318 -13.72 -9.61 24.49
N PRO A 319 -14.72 -10.52 24.54
CA PRO A 319 -14.52 -11.91 24.97
C PRO A 319 -13.45 -12.65 24.15
N ASP A 320 -13.41 -12.45 22.84
CA ASP A 320 -12.41 -13.08 21.96
C ASP A 320 -10.98 -12.65 22.32
N ILE A 321 -10.81 -11.39 22.71
CA ILE A 321 -9.52 -10.88 23.19
C ILE A 321 -9.17 -11.44 24.58
N ALA A 322 -10.17 -11.64 25.44
CA ALA A 322 -9.96 -12.22 26.78
C ALA A 322 -9.46 -13.68 26.69
N GLU A 323 -9.89 -14.41 25.65
CA GLU A 323 -9.57 -15.83 25.43
C GLU A 323 -8.07 -16.07 25.26
N ILE A 324 -7.30 -15.08 24.80
CA ILE A 324 -5.83 -15.12 24.75
C ILE A 324 -5.22 -15.47 26.12
N THR A 325 -5.89 -15.07 27.21
CA THR A 325 -5.47 -15.35 28.60
C THR A 325 -6.25 -16.49 29.25
N GLY A 326 -7.08 -17.21 28.49
CA GLY A 326 -7.99 -18.24 29.00
C GLY A 326 -9.20 -17.67 29.75
N SER A 327 -9.46 -16.37 29.67
CA SER A 327 -10.60 -15.70 30.32
C SER A 327 -11.74 -15.48 29.32
N ARG A 328 -12.99 -15.42 29.81
CA ARG A 328 -14.16 -14.95 29.04
C ARG A 328 -14.74 -13.64 29.58
N ILE A 329 -14.06 -13.03 30.55
CA ILE A 329 -14.56 -11.83 31.23
C ILE A 329 -14.27 -10.61 30.36
N VAL A 330 -15.30 -9.82 30.06
CA VAL A 330 -15.22 -8.59 29.25
C VAL A 330 -14.17 -7.62 29.78
N ALA A 331 -14.08 -7.46 31.10
CA ALA A 331 -13.07 -6.60 31.73
C ALA A 331 -11.63 -7.09 31.46
N THR A 332 -11.39 -8.41 31.48
CA THR A 332 -10.09 -8.97 31.10
C THR A 332 -9.78 -8.66 29.64
N GLY A 333 -10.75 -8.85 28.74
CA GLY A 333 -10.60 -8.52 27.32
C GLY A 333 -10.24 -7.06 27.08
N LEU A 334 -10.89 -6.13 27.80
CA LEU A 334 -10.59 -4.70 27.74
C LEU A 334 -9.16 -4.39 28.20
N ILE A 335 -8.73 -4.97 29.33
CA ILE A 335 -7.38 -4.76 29.85
C ILE A 335 -6.33 -5.29 28.86
N VAL A 336 -6.52 -6.51 28.36
CA VAL A 336 -5.61 -7.14 27.38
C VAL A 336 -5.55 -6.29 26.10
N HIS A 337 -6.69 -5.84 25.58
CA HIS A 337 -6.76 -4.95 24.41
C HIS A 337 -5.97 -3.66 24.62
N LEU A 338 -6.14 -2.98 25.76
CA LEU A 338 -5.43 -1.73 26.05
C LEU A 338 -3.92 -1.93 26.27
N VAL A 339 -3.50 -3.10 26.77
CA VAL A 339 -2.08 -3.47 26.86
C VAL A 339 -1.50 -3.71 25.46
N ILE A 340 -2.18 -4.47 24.61
CA ILE A 340 -1.77 -4.70 23.21
C ILE A 340 -1.70 -3.36 22.46
N ALA A 341 -2.70 -2.49 22.62
CA ALA A 341 -2.74 -1.16 22.02
C ALA A 341 -1.51 -0.31 22.41
N GLN A 342 -1.07 -0.36 23.66
CA GLN A 342 0.16 0.32 24.08
C GLN A 342 1.40 -0.25 23.42
N ILE A 343 1.53 -1.58 23.37
CA ILE A 343 2.68 -2.25 22.73
C ILE A 343 2.73 -1.85 21.25
N VAL A 344 1.60 -1.91 20.55
CA VAL A 344 1.49 -1.50 19.14
C VAL A 344 1.78 -0.01 18.95
N GLY A 345 1.36 0.85 19.88
CA GLY A 345 1.67 2.27 19.86
C GLY A 345 3.17 2.56 20.06
N VAL A 346 3.84 1.80 20.94
CA VAL A 346 5.29 1.86 21.11
C VAL A 346 6.02 1.44 19.83
N THR A 347 5.60 0.35 19.17
CA THR A 347 6.22 -0.07 17.92
C THR A 347 6.00 0.95 16.80
N TYR A 348 4.84 1.61 16.74
CA TYR A 348 4.61 2.74 15.83
C TYR A 348 5.60 3.88 16.07
N ALA A 349 5.77 4.29 17.33
CA ALA A 349 6.71 5.35 17.71
C ALA A 349 8.16 5.03 17.33
N VAL A 350 8.56 3.76 17.41
CA VAL A 350 9.91 3.31 17.00
C VAL A 350 10.08 3.38 15.49
N VAL A 351 9.11 2.90 14.71
CA VAL A 351 9.27 2.72 13.26
C VAL A 351 8.87 3.95 12.42
N PHE A 352 7.94 4.79 12.90
CA PHE A 352 7.47 6.02 12.22
C PHE A 352 8.01 7.32 12.82
N ARG A 353 9.00 7.24 13.71
CA ARG A 353 9.65 8.42 14.28
C ARG A 353 10.11 9.38 13.18
N ARG A 354 9.75 10.66 13.30
CA ARG A 354 10.07 11.73 12.32
C ARG A 354 9.51 11.51 10.92
N SER A 355 8.48 10.67 10.75
CA SER A 355 7.85 10.44 9.45
C SER A 355 6.59 11.29 9.24
N SER A 356 6.07 11.93 10.30
CA SER A 356 4.86 12.75 10.26
C SER A 356 5.22 14.23 10.48
N PHE A 357 4.77 15.11 9.59
CA PHE A 357 5.08 16.54 9.62
C PHE A 357 3.84 17.43 9.78
N ASP A 358 2.64 16.83 9.71
CA ASP A 358 1.35 17.44 10.04
C ASP A 358 0.35 16.35 10.51
N VAL A 359 -0.85 16.76 10.93
CA VAL A 359 -1.88 15.81 11.38
C VAL A 359 -2.29 14.85 10.27
N VAL A 360 -2.38 15.35 9.02
CA VAL A 360 -2.80 14.55 7.86
C VAL A 360 -1.81 13.42 7.58
N SER A 361 -0.51 13.71 7.60
CA SER A 361 0.53 12.69 7.47
C SER A 361 0.55 11.72 8.65
N GLY A 362 0.32 12.21 9.87
CA GLY A 362 0.13 11.37 11.05
C GLY A 362 -1.01 10.36 10.84
N ILE A 363 -2.18 10.83 10.38
CA ILE A 363 -3.32 9.98 10.06
C ILE A 363 -2.99 9.01 8.92
N GLY A 364 -2.37 9.47 7.83
CA GLY A 364 -2.06 8.63 6.67
C GLY A 364 -1.12 7.46 7.00
N TRP A 365 -0.05 7.73 7.76
CA TRP A 365 0.83 6.68 8.27
C TRP A 365 0.13 5.78 9.30
N GLY A 366 -0.65 6.38 10.18
CA GLY A 366 -1.44 5.69 11.19
C GLY A 366 -2.43 4.69 10.58
N VAL A 367 -3.25 5.11 9.62
CA VAL A 367 -4.21 4.27 8.88
C VAL A 367 -3.49 3.14 8.15
N SER A 368 -2.34 3.43 7.51
CA SER A 368 -1.53 2.41 6.84
C SER A 368 -0.97 1.36 7.81
N TYR A 369 -0.56 1.81 8.99
CA TYR A 369 -0.10 0.92 10.06
C TYR A 369 -1.24 0.12 10.69
N GLY A 370 -2.42 0.73 10.84
CA GLY A 370 -3.65 0.06 11.27
C GLY A 370 -4.05 -1.06 10.32
N PHE A 371 -4.08 -0.79 9.01
CA PHE A 371 -4.32 -1.83 7.99
C PHE A 371 -3.32 -2.99 8.10
N PHE A 372 -2.02 -2.67 8.24
CA PHE A 372 -0.99 -3.70 8.44
C PHE A 372 -1.26 -4.54 9.70
N TRP A 373 -1.65 -3.90 10.82
CA TRP A 373 -1.99 -4.61 12.06
C TRP A 373 -3.30 -5.39 12.00
N TRP A 374 -4.24 -5.03 11.14
CA TRP A 374 -5.40 -5.90 10.89
C TRP A 374 -4.97 -7.21 10.19
N VAL A 375 -4.08 -7.12 9.20
CA VAL A 375 -3.50 -8.31 8.56
C VAL A 375 -2.65 -9.12 9.54
N MET A 376 -1.82 -8.46 10.33
CA MET A 376 -0.90 -9.12 11.27
C MET A 376 -1.60 -9.64 12.53
N GLY A 377 -2.56 -8.92 13.09
CA GLY A 377 -3.22 -9.23 14.35
C GLY A 377 -4.32 -10.29 14.19
N PRO A 378 -5.57 -9.88 13.94
CA PRO A 378 -6.73 -10.79 13.91
C PRO A 378 -6.66 -11.86 12.82
N LEU A 379 -6.05 -11.59 11.67
CA LEU A 379 -5.94 -12.57 10.58
C LEU A 379 -4.77 -13.56 10.75
N THR A 380 -3.73 -13.20 11.52
CA THR A 380 -2.49 -13.98 11.58
C THR A 380 -2.09 -14.34 13.00
N LEU A 381 -1.70 -13.37 13.83
CA LEU A 381 -1.15 -13.66 15.16
C LEU A 381 -2.20 -14.20 16.14
N LEU A 382 -3.41 -13.63 16.16
CA LEU A 382 -4.44 -14.06 17.10
C LEU A 382 -4.83 -15.55 16.88
N PRO A 383 -5.12 -16.01 15.65
CA PRO A 383 -5.32 -17.43 15.38
C PRO A 383 -4.17 -18.32 15.86
N ILE A 384 -2.93 -17.93 15.56
CA ILE A 384 -1.72 -18.69 15.94
C ILE A 384 -1.60 -18.78 17.47
N LEU A 385 -1.82 -17.68 18.18
CA LEU A 385 -1.77 -17.64 19.64
C LEU A 385 -2.89 -18.45 20.28
N SER A 386 -4.03 -18.59 19.60
CA SER A 386 -5.14 -19.47 19.99
C SER A 386 -4.97 -20.93 19.55
N GLY A 387 -3.82 -21.29 18.97
CA GLY A 387 -3.49 -22.67 18.58
C GLY A 387 -4.15 -23.15 17.28
N VAL A 388 -4.59 -22.23 16.42
CA VAL A 388 -5.17 -22.55 15.10
C VAL A 388 -4.39 -21.88 13.96
N THR A 389 -4.58 -22.38 12.73
CA THR A 389 -3.94 -21.80 11.53
C THR A 389 -4.39 -20.36 11.28
N PRO A 390 -3.58 -19.52 10.60
CA PRO A 390 -4.00 -18.19 10.19
C PRO A 390 -5.33 -18.20 9.43
N GLN A 391 -6.15 -17.19 9.72
CA GLN A 391 -7.52 -17.08 9.27
C GLN A 391 -7.58 -16.28 7.96
N TRP A 392 -6.82 -16.70 6.95
CA TRP A 392 -6.73 -16.02 5.66
C TRP A 392 -7.81 -16.45 4.66
N THR A 393 -8.84 -17.17 5.08
CA THR A 393 -9.91 -17.59 4.16
C THR A 393 -10.82 -16.41 3.78
N PRO A 394 -11.50 -16.44 2.62
CA PRO A 394 -12.47 -15.40 2.27
C PRO A 394 -13.53 -15.18 3.36
N ALA A 395 -14.05 -16.26 3.95
CA ALA A 395 -15.02 -16.22 5.03
C ALA A 395 -14.46 -15.54 6.29
N SER A 396 -13.23 -15.89 6.69
CA SER A 396 -12.60 -15.28 7.86
C SER A 396 -12.26 -13.80 7.65
N ILE A 397 -11.86 -13.41 6.43
CA ILE A 397 -11.65 -12.02 6.07
C ILE A 397 -12.98 -11.23 6.14
N ALA A 398 -14.10 -11.83 5.71
CA ALA A 398 -15.42 -11.24 5.85
C ALA A 398 -15.80 -11.04 7.32
N LEU A 399 -15.63 -12.09 8.14
CA LEU A 399 -15.97 -12.08 9.57
C LEU A 399 -15.16 -11.04 10.35
N THR A 400 -13.90 -10.81 9.96
CA THR A 400 -13.01 -9.84 10.62
C THR A 400 -13.10 -8.42 10.03
N PHE A 401 -14.07 -8.14 9.15
CA PHE A 401 -14.27 -6.81 8.58
C PHE A 401 -14.55 -5.73 9.64
N PRO A 402 -15.36 -5.94 10.70
CA PRO A 402 -15.48 -4.94 11.76
C PRO A 402 -14.15 -4.64 12.45
N ALA A 403 -13.30 -5.67 12.63
CA ALA A 403 -11.94 -5.47 13.16
C ALA A 403 -11.06 -4.64 12.21
N LEU A 404 -11.23 -4.74 10.88
CA LEU A 404 -10.54 -3.86 9.93
C LEU A 404 -10.91 -2.39 10.22
N VAL A 405 -12.20 -2.07 10.32
CA VAL A 405 -12.68 -0.71 10.64
C VAL A 405 -12.06 -0.22 11.94
N GLY A 406 -12.08 -1.06 12.98
CA GLY A 406 -11.47 -0.74 14.26
C GLY A 406 -9.96 -0.50 14.21
N HIS A 407 -9.21 -1.28 13.44
CA HIS A 407 -7.77 -1.08 13.24
C HIS A 407 -7.44 0.18 12.42
N LEU A 408 -8.24 0.53 11.41
CA LEU A 408 -8.06 1.78 10.66
C LEU A 408 -8.32 2.99 11.56
N ALA A 409 -9.37 2.94 12.39
CA ALA A 409 -9.71 3.99 13.35
C ALA A 409 -8.64 4.11 14.47
N TYR A 410 -8.20 2.97 15.01
CA TYR A 410 -7.06 2.86 15.92
C TYR A 410 -5.83 3.56 15.34
N GLY A 411 -5.47 3.20 14.10
CA GLY A 411 -4.32 3.73 13.39
C GLY A 411 -4.41 5.25 13.19
N ALA A 412 -5.56 5.74 12.72
CA ALA A 412 -5.79 7.17 12.53
C ALA A 412 -5.61 7.96 13.83
N ALA A 413 -6.20 7.49 14.93
CA ALA A 413 -6.09 8.11 16.25
C ALA A 413 -4.66 8.04 16.80
N LEU A 414 -4.01 6.88 16.73
CA LEU A 414 -2.61 6.67 17.11
C LEU A 414 -1.69 7.65 16.38
N GLY A 415 -1.81 7.74 15.05
CA GLY A 415 -0.98 8.59 14.22
C GLY A 415 -1.18 10.08 14.50
N ALA A 416 -2.44 10.51 14.63
CA ALA A 416 -2.79 11.90 14.97
C ALA A 416 -2.26 12.29 16.37
N VAL A 417 -2.52 11.48 17.39
CA VAL A 417 -2.10 11.76 18.77
C VAL A 417 -0.59 11.72 18.90
N TYR A 418 0.08 10.75 18.28
CA TYR A 418 1.54 10.68 18.30
C TYR A 418 2.17 11.94 17.68
N TYR A 419 1.66 12.39 16.53
CA TYR A 419 2.11 13.66 15.93
C TYR A 419 1.89 14.85 16.87
N LEU A 420 0.71 14.97 17.49
CA LEU A 420 0.42 16.07 18.42
C LEU A 420 1.36 16.08 19.63
N LEU A 421 1.69 14.90 20.17
CA LEU A 421 2.65 14.75 21.27
C LEU A 421 4.09 15.09 20.84
N GLU A 422 4.48 14.78 19.60
CA GLU A 422 5.80 15.13 19.06
C GLU A 422 5.90 16.64 18.77
N ALA A 423 4.87 17.22 18.15
CA ALA A 423 4.81 18.63 17.74
C ALA A 423 4.89 19.61 18.93
N ARG A 424 4.34 19.23 20.08
CA ARG A 424 4.36 20.02 21.33
C ARG A 424 5.75 20.12 21.99
N THR A 425 6.68 19.25 21.61
CA THR A 425 8.05 19.31 22.11
C THR A 425 8.97 19.96 21.09
N ASN A 426 9.53 21.11 21.46
CA ASN A 426 10.69 21.69 20.79
C ASN A 426 11.90 21.56 21.73
N PRO A 427 13.06 21.07 21.27
CA PRO A 427 14.27 21.14 22.08
C PRO A 427 14.59 22.57 22.45
N TRP A 428 15.06 22.82 23.68
CA TRP A 428 15.33 24.18 24.17
C TRP A 428 16.39 24.92 23.36
N TRP A 429 17.26 24.19 22.64
CA TRP A 429 18.32 24.72 21.78
C TRP A 429 17.87 24.99 20.34
N VAL A 430 16.65 24.62 19.95
CA VAL A 430 16.08 24.91 18.62
C VAL A 430 15.05 26.02 18.77
N SER A 431 15.24 27.14 18.07
CA SER A 431 14.27 28.24 18.10
C SER A 431 12.92 27.79 17.52
N ARG A 432 11.82 28.42 17.95
CA ARG A 432 10.48 28.11 17.42
C ARG A 432 10.42 28.31 15.89
N ASN A 433 11.00 29.41 15.39
CA ASN A 433 11.01 29.75 13.96
C ASN A 433 11.82 28.75 13.13
N GLN A 434 12.94 28.25 13.65
CA GLN A 434 13.75 27.23 12.97
C GLN A 434 13.01 25.90 12.89
N ALA A 435 12.42 25.44 14.00
CA ALA A 435 11.61 24.23 14.02
C ALA A 435 10.39 24.31 13.09
N GLU A 436 9.77 25.49 12.97
CA GLU A 436 8.67 25.73 12.05
C GLU A 436 9.13 25.69 10.59
N THR A 437 10.23 26.36 10.25
CA THR A 437 10.83 26.32 8.90
C THR A 437 11.15 24.88 8.48
N ASP A 438 11.82 24.13 9.35
CA ASP A 438 12.19 22.73 9.08
C ASP A 438 10.94 21.85 8.85
N ARG A 439 9.86 22.08 9.61
CA ARG A 439 8.57 21.38 9.41
C ARG A 439 7.91 21.74 8.09
N VAL A 440 7.92 23.02 7.70
CA VAL A 440 7.33 23.46 6.41
C VAL A 440 8.07 22.81 5.24
N ILE A 441 9.40 22.77 5.29
CA ILE A 441 10.21 22.10 4.27
C ILE A 441 9.90 20.60 4.23
N ALA A 442 9.93 19.93 5.38
CA ALA A 442 9.68 18.48 5.46
C ALA A 442 8.24 18.11 5.01
N ARG A 443 7.25 18.93 5.35
CA ARG A 443 5.86 18.78 4.90
C ARG A 443 5.77 18.87 3.37
N ARG A 444 6.45 19.84 2.77
CA ARG A 444 6.51 19.98 1.31
C ARG A 444 7.18 18.76 0.67
N GLU A 445 8.32 18.34 1.18
CA GLU A 445 9.02 17.14 0.68
C GLU A 445 8.14 15.88 0.78
N GLN A 446 7.41 15.72 1.88
CA GLN A 446 6.51 14.58 2.06
C GLN A 446 5.34 14.61 1.07
N ALA A 447 4.74 15.78 0.83
CA ALA A 447 3.66 15.93 -0.14
C ALA A 447 4.11 15.60 -1.59
N LEU A 448 5.39 15.82 -1.90
CA LEU A 448 5.99 15.50 -3.21
C LEU A 448 6.50 14.05 -3.30
N SER A 449 6.62 13.35 -2.17
CA SER A 449 7.05 11.94 -2.12
C SER A 449 5.93 10.96 -2.50
N SER A 450 6.22 9.65 -2.48
CA SER A 450 5.16 8.63 -2.64
C SER A 450 4.20 8.50 -1.44
N ALA A 451 4.44 9.20 -0.32
CA ALA A 451 3.67 8.98 0.90
C ALA A 451 2.14 9.17 0.71
N PRO A 452 1.63 10.26 0.09
CA PRO A 452 0.21 10.42 -0.14
C PRO A 452 -0.39 9.32 -1.03
N ALA A 453 0.33 8.91 -2.08
CA ALA A 453 -0.09 7.82 -2.96
C ALA A 453 -0.15 6.49 -2.19
N LEU A 454 0.81 6.21 -1.31
CA LEU A 454 0.80 5.01 -0.47
C LEU A 454 -0.40 4.99 0.48
N TRP A 455 -0.73 6.12 1.12
CA TRP A 455 -1.91 6.18 2.00
C TRP A 455 -3.20 5.97 1.23
N GLY A 456 -3.33 6.61 0.05
CA GLY A 456 -4.47 6.41 -0.84
C GLY A 456 -4.60 4.96 -1.31
N LEU A 457 -3.48 4.30 -1.62
CA LEU A 457 -3.48 2.88 -1.97
C LEU A 457 -3.84 1.99 -0.79
N THR A 458 -3.40 2.28 0.44
CA THR A 458 -3.87 1.53 1.63
C THR A 458 -5.39 1.63 1.76
N VAL A 459 -5.95 2.83 1.61
CA VAL A 459 -7.40 3.04 1.66
C VAL A 459 -8.09 2.25 0.55
N LEU A 460 -7.56 2.29 -0.68
CA LEU A 460 -8.07 1.50 -1.79
C LEU A 460 -8.07 0.01 -1.45
N ILE A 461 -6.96 -0.53 -0.96
CA ILE A 461 -6.85 -1.96 -0.60
C ILE A 461 -7.88 -2.31 0.47
N ALA A 462 -8.03 -1.49 1.51
CA ALA A 462 -9.04 -1.70 2.54
C ALA A 462 -10.47 -1.67 1.96
N LEU A 463 -10.75 -0.79 0.99
CA LEU A 463 -12.04 -0.72 0.30
C LEU A 463 -12.26 -1.87 -0.70
N THR A 464 -11.21 -2.51 -1.21
CA THR A 464 -11.37 -3.74 -2.02
C THR A 464 -11.82 -4.94 -1.21
N ILE A 465 -11.55 -4.97 0.10
CA ILE A 465 -11.98 -6.07 0.97
C ILE A 465 -13.50 -6.29 0.93
N PRO A 466 -14.36 -5.30 1.25
CA PRO A 466 -15.80 -5.50 1.19
C PRO A 466 -16.27 -5.82 -0.23
N LEU A 467 -15.62 -5.35 -1.29
CA LEU A 467 -15.96 -5.75 -2.67
C LEU A 467 -15.78 -7.25 -2.88
N LEU A 468 -14.80 -7.88 -2.25
CA LEU A 468 -14.44 -9.28 -2.53
C LEU A 468 -15.10 -10.28 -1.58
N VAL A 469 -15.56 -9.84 -0.42
CA VAL A 469 -16.07 -10.73 0.64
C VAL A 469 -17.56 -10.55 0.97
N SER A 470 -18.24 -9.55 0.40
CA SER A 470 -19.69 -9.36 0.53
C SER A 470 -20.47 -10.22 -0.48
N GLY A 471 -20.44 -11.54 -0.33
CA GLY A 471 -21.11 -12.48 -1.24
C GLY A 471 -21.93 -13.51 -0.49
#